data_AF-A0A358DNC3-F1
#
_entry.id   AF-A0A358DNC3-F1
#
_cell.length_a   1.000
_cell.length_b   1.000
_cell.length_c   1.000
_cell.angle_alpha   90.00
_cell.angle_beta   90.00
_cell.angle_gamma   90.00
#
_symmetry.space_group_name_H-M   'P 1'
#
loop_
_entity.id
_entity.type
_entity.pdbx_description
1 polymer ?
#
loop_
_entity_poly.entity_id
_entity_poly.type
_entity_poly.pdbx_seq_one_letter_code
_entity_poly.pdbx_strand_id
1 'polypeptide(L)'
;AGVPPWAWDRLADVPVVGSVFVFLIHPIRAFLFYNGVLLVWHLPGAYDLAMFDHDYHVLEHVLFMGSAVFAWWPLLSRSKRFPAISWGWQLIYLFAMSLPMKALGAVLTFKADSMYQFYAAAPRVWGLTPAGDQRLGGLLMWLPAGLVLWGLAARAFFRWFYEERGPRPRPSTPGVAVLALIFALTGCQQSTGSTAPTAAPKPAEPQPNPETESAGYVSPWRFSSSGKHKVRFLLPKKVPLNELIEPIVEVTDLQGNPVKSTLIKADATMPEHGHGMMTQSRPKNCAAESECQSPTGRYTFEGFRLHMPGNWLFQVELGKDDQATWRYEFEPDF
;
A
#
# COMPACT_ATOMS: atom_id res chain seq x y z
N ALA A 1 7.96 17.62 15.36
CA ALA A 1 7.63 18.61 16.41
C ALA A 1 8.92 19.01 17.12
N GLY A 2 9.22 20.31 17.17
CA GLY A 2 10.54 20.88 17.48
C GLY A 2 10.94 20.95 18.96
N VAL A 3 10.18 20.31 19.85
CA VAL A 3 10.51 20.26 21.28
C VAL A 3 11.11 18.88 21.61
N PRO A 4 12.30 18.82 22.25
CA PRO A 4 12.93 17.56 22.61
C PRO A 4 12.03 16.68 23.51
N PRO A 5 12.08 15.34 23.40
CA PRO A 5 11.24 14.46 24.22
C PRO A 5 11.38 14.71 25.73
N TRP A 6 12.59 15.01 26.20
CA TRP A 6 12.87 15.25 27.62
C TRP A 6 12.14 16.48 28.19
N ALA A 7 11.85 17.49 27.36
CA ALA A 7 11.17 18.70 27.80
C ALA A 7 9.69 18.43 28.10
N TRP A 8 9.07 17.51 27.36
CA TRP A 8 7.71 17.07 27.63
C TRP A 8 7.61 16.19 28.87
N ASP A 9 8.60 15.31 29.06
CA ASP A 9 8.65 14.47 30.26
C ASP A 9 8.78 15.34 31.52
N ARG A 10 9.63 16.38 31.48
CA ARG A 10 9.74 17.40 32.55
C ARG A 10 8.45 18.16 32.82
N LEU A 11 7.68 18.50 31.78
CA LEU A 11 6.39 19.19 31.93
C LEU A 11 5.36 18.30 32.62
N ALA A 12 5.38 17.00 32.32
CA ALA A 12 4.51 16.02 32.96
C ALA A 12 4.81 15.79 34.46
N ASP A 13 6.02 16.14 34.91
CA ASP A 13 6.44 15.99 36.30
C ASP A 13 6.04 17.18 37.19
N VAL A 14 5.57 18.29 36.61
CA VAL A 14 4.98 19.41 37.36
C VAL A 14 3.58 18.99 37.84
N PRO A 15 3.23 19.04 39.13
CA PRO A 15 2.04 18.34 39.65
C PRO A 15 0.72 18.83 39.03
N VAL A 16 0.46 20.14 39.03
CA VAL A 16 -0.79 20.70 38.47
C VAL A 16 -0.74 20.73 36.94
N VAL A 17 0.34 21.27 36.38
CA VAL A 17 0.49 21.43 34.92
C VAL A 17 0.58 20.09 34.22
N GLY A 18 1.35 19.15 34.77
CA GLY A 18 1.49 17.79 34.29
C GLY A 18 0.20 16.99 34.39
N SER A 19 -0.58 17.14 35.47
CA SER A 19 -1.89 16.47 35.57
C SER A 19 -2.87 16.94 34.50
N VAL A 20 -2.97 18.26 34.28
CA VAL A 20 -3.81 18.83 33.21
C VAL A 20 -3.31 18.41 31.84
N PHE A 21 -1.99 18.44 31.62
CA PHE A 21 -1.37 18.01 30.39
C PHE A 21 -1.67 16.53 30.07
N VAL A 22 -1.40 15.62 31.01
CA VAL A 22 -1.65 14.18 30.88
C VAL A 22 -3.13 13.87 30.72
N PHE A 23 -3.99 14.68 31.35
CA PHE A 23 -5.42 14.61 31.10
C PHE A 23 -5.73 14.97 29.63
N LEU A 24 -5.30 16.13 29.13
CA LEU A 24 -5.69 16.61 27.81
C LEU A 24 -5.05 15.86 26.63
N ILE A 25 -3.90 15.21 26.78
CA ILE A 25 -3.25 14.47 25.68
C ILE A 25 -3.96 13.16 25.26
N HIS A 26 -4.96 12.69 26.01
CA HIS A 26 -5.72 11.51 25.61
C HIS A 26 -6.55 11.81 24.36
N PRO A 27 -6.52 10.98 23.30
CA PRO A 27 -7.07 11.33 21.99
C PRO A 27 -8.52 11.86 22.04
N ILE A 28 -9.41 11.15 22.72
CA ILE A 28 -10.82 11.56 22.86
C ILE A 28 -10.96 12.92 23.56
N ARG A 29 -10.21 13.16 24.63
CA ARG A 29 -10.28 14.41 25.41
C ARG A 29 -9.69 15.57 24.61
N ALA A 30 -8.57 15.35 23.94
CA ALA A 30 -7.97 16.31 23.01
C ALA A 30 -8.94 16.70 21.89
N PHE A 31 -9.61 15.71 21.28
CA PHE A 31 -10.63 15.91 20.25
C PHE A 31 -11.80 16.76 20.78
N LEU A 32 -12.36 16.37 21.93
CA LEU A 32 -13.49 17.09 22.53
C LEU A 32 -13.11 18.51 22.93
N PHE A 33 -11.92 18.70 23.48
CA PHE A 33 -11.44 20.01 23.91
C PHE A 33 -11.27 20.95 22.71
N TYR A 34 -10.55 20.53 21.66
CA TYR A 34 -10.37 21.36 20.47
C TYR A 34 -11.68 21.67 19.75
N ASN A 35 -12.51 20.65 19.50
CA ASN A 35 -13.77 20.89 18.78
C ASN A 35 -14.77 21.65 19.65
N GLY A 36 -14.75 21.47 20.96
CA GLY A 36 -15.54 22.26 21.90
C GLY A 36 -15.15 23.73 21.85
N VAL A 37 -13.84 24.04 21.94
CA VAL A 37 -13.32 25.41 21.80
C VAL A 37 -13.72 26.00 20.44
N LEU A 38 -13.53 25.25 19.35
CA LEU A 38 -13.92 25.67 18.01
C LEU A 38 -15.41 26.03 17.94
N LEU A 39 -16.29 25.14 18.40
CA LEU A 39 -17.74 25.36 18.33
C LEU A 39 -18.20 26.52 19.21
N VAL A 40 -17.69 26.61 20.44
CA VAL A 40 -18.08 27.66 21.40
C VAL A 40 -17.78 29.05 20.84
N TRP A 41 -16.56 29.27 20.35
CA TRP A 41 -16.15 30.58 19.83
C TRP A 41 -16.86 30.99 18.54
N HIS A 42 -17.48 30.05 17.82
CA HIS A 42 -18.27 30.35 16.63
C HIS A 42 -19.77 30.50 16.92
N LEU A 43 -20.21 30.35 18.17
CA LEU A 43 -21.56 30.76 18.57
C LEU A 43 -21.69 32.27 18.44
N PRO A 44 -22.85 32.81 18.00
CA PRO A 44 -23.01 34.25 17.75
C PRO A 44 -22.53 35.15 18.90
N GLY A 45 -22.91 34.84 20.14
CA GLY A 45 -22.54 35.64 21.30
C GLY A 45 -21.05 35.60 21.64
N ALA A 46 -20.40 34.44 21.55
CA ALA A 46 -18.97 34.31 21.83
C ALA A 46 -18.12 34.94 20.73
N TYR A 47 -18.53 34.75 19.48
CA TYR A 47 -17.88 35.34 18.32
C TYR A 47 -17.96 36.87 18.36
N ASP A 48 -19.16 37.43 18.57
CA ASP A 48 -19.33 38.88 18.69
C ASP A 48 -18.53 39.43 19.88
N LEU A 49 -18.47 38.71 21.01
CA LEU A 49 -17.64 39.10 22.16
C LEU A 49 -16.15 39.18 21.80
N ALA A 50 -15.62 38.17 21.10
CA ALA A 50 -14.24 38.18 20.63
C ALA A 50 -13.97 39.30 19.61
N MET A 51 -14.95 39.67 18.79
CA MET A 51 -14.76 40.68 17.76
C MET A 51 -14.92 42.12 18.27
N PHE A 52 -15.73 42.33 19.32
CA PHE A 52 -15.91 43.66 19.92
C PHE A 52 -14.92 43.97 21.04
N ASP A 53 -14.37 42.95 21.71
CA ASP A 53 -13.44 43.12 22.84
C ASP A 53 -12.09 42.46 22.55
N HIS A 54 -11.02 43.25 22.65
CA HIS A 54 -9.66 42.83 22.33
C HIS A 54 -9.14 41.72 23.27
N ASP A 55 -9.48 41.76 24.55
CA ASP A 55 -8.96 40.78 25.52
C ASP A 55 -9.59 39.41 25.27
N TYR A 56 -10.87 39.38 24.92
CA TYR A 56 -11.55 38.15 24.52
C TYR A 56 -11.07 37.64 23.15
N HIS A 57 -10.70 38.52 22.22
CA HIS A 57 -10.06 38.13 20.97
C HIS A 57 -8.72 37.41 21.21
N VAL A 58 -7.88 37.95 22.11
CA VAL A 58 -6.61 37.33 22.48
C VAL A 58 -6.86 35.99 23.18
N LEU A 59 -7.84 35.92 24.08
CA LEU A 59 -8.23 34.69 24.76
C LEU A 59 -8.68 33.61 23.77
N GLU A 60 -9.49 33.97 22.78
CA GLU A 60 -9.90 33.08 21.69
C GLU A 60 -8.68 32.48 20.97
N HIS A 61 -7.74 33.33 20.53
CA HIS A 61 -6.53 32.88 19.85
C HIS A 61 -5.64 31.98 20.73
N VAL A 62 -5.50 32.31 22.03
CA VAL A 62 -4.77 31.48 22.99
C VAL A 62 -5.44 30.12 23.16
N LEU A 63 -6.77 30.06 23.22
CA LEU A 63 -7.51 28.81 23.31
C LEU A 63 -7.43 27.98 22.03
N PHE A 64 -7.49 28.59 20.85
CA PHE A 64 -7.27 27.89 19.58
C PHE A 64 -5.86 27.30 19.50
N MET A 65 -4.83 28.10 19.82
CA MET A 65 -3.44 27.63 19.80
C MET A 65 -3.21 26.52 20.84
N GLY A 66 -3.66 26.73 22.08
CA GLY A 66 -3.50 25.78 23.17
C GLY A 66 -4.22 24.46 22.90
N SER A 67 -5.49 24.51 22.48
CA SER A 67 -6.25 23.30 22.15
C SER A 67 -5.69 22.57 20.94
N ALA A 68 -5.15 23.28 19.94
CA ALA A 68 -4.49 22.67 18.79
C ALA A 68 -3.27 21.85 19.20
N VAL A 69 -2.42 22.35 20.11
CA VAL A 69 -1.27 21.60 20.61
C VAL A 69 -1.68 20.24 21.18
N PHE A 70 -2.77 20.19 21.94
CA PHE A 70 -3.30 18.93 22.47
C PHE A 70 -3.92 18.04 21.39
N ALA A 71 -4.68 18.60 20.45
CA ALA A 71 -5.30 17.84 19.37
C ALA A 71 -4.28 17.21 18.41
N TRP A 72 -3.15 17.86 18.17
CA TRP A 72 -2.08 17.33 17.33
C TRP A 72 -1.16 16.35 18.06
N TRP A 73 -1.24 16.28 19.40
CA TRP A 73 -0.39 15.40 20.20
C TRP A 73 -0.55 13.91 19.87
N PRO A 74 -1.77 13.32 19.83
CA PRO A 74 -1.96 11.90 19.48
C PRO A 74 -1.38 11.50 18.12
N LEU A 75 -1.22 12.46 17.20
CA LEU A 75 -0.76 12.24 15.84
C LEU A 75 0.76 12.37 15.70
N LEU A 76 1.36 13.35 16.38
CA LEU A 76 2.75 13.77 16.15
C LEU A 76 3.69 13.47 17.31
N SER A 77 3.21 12.89 18.41
CA SER A 77 4.04 12.63 19.58
C SER A 77 5.21 11.70 19.25
N ARG A 78 6.41 12.13 19.68
CA ARG A 78 7.64 11.32 19.67
C ARG A 78 8.07 10.93 21.09
N SER A 79 7.26 11.24 22.10
CA SER A 79 7.56 10.84 23.48
C SER A 79 7.43 9.32 23.62
N LYS A 80 8.38 8.70 24.32
CA LYS A 80 8.29 7.28 24.68
C LYS A 80 7.25 7.05 25.78
N ARG A 81 7.02 8.04 26.64
CA ARG A 81 6.05 8.00 27.75
C ARG A 81 4.61 8.14 27.25
N PHE A 82 4.40 8.98 26.24
CA PHE A 82 3.10 9.23 25.62
C PHE A 82 3.20 9.09 24.09
N PRO A 83 3.25 7.87 23.54
CA PRO A 83 3.45 7.66 22.11
C PRO A 83 2.26 8.13 21.27
N ALA A 84 2.50 8.37 19.98
CA ALA A 84 1.43 8.59 19.01
C ALA A 84 0.55 7.33 18.87
N ILE A 85 -0.72 7.52 18.52
CA ILE A 85 -1.67 6.43 18.27
C ILE A 85 -1.29 5.67 16.98
N SER A 86 -1.72 4.40 16.87
CA SER A 86 -1.46 3.58 15.68
C SER A 86 -2.10 4.18 14.43
N TRP A 87 -1.56 3.89 13.25
CA TRP A 87 -2.01 4.50 12.00
C TRP A 87 -3.51 4.29 11.69
N GLY A 88 -4.06 3.12 12.02
CA GLY A 88 -5.51 2.87 11.89
C GLY A 88 -6.33 3.80 12.77
N TRP A 89 -5.90 4.04 14.01
CA TRP A 89 -6.54 5.01 14.89
C TRP A 89 -6.29 6.46 14.46
N GLN A 90 -5.14 6.79 13.86
CA GLN A 90 -4.89 8.12 13.28
C GLN A 90 -5.87 8.43 12.16
N LEU A 91 -6.18 7.45 11.30
CA LEU A 91 -7.17 7.61 10.23
C LEU A 91 -8.55 7.96 10.79
N ILE A 92 -9.04 7.18 11.77
CA ILE A 92 -10.32 7.43 12.43
C ILE A 92 -10.32 8.80 13.12
N TYR A 93 -9.24 9.12 13.83
CA TYR A 93 -9.08 10.38 14.55
C TYR A 93 -9.13 11.58 13.61
N LEU A 94 -8.34 11.58 12.53
CA LEU A 94 -8.30 12.67 11.54
C LEU A 94 -9.64 12.83 10.80
N PHE A 95 -10.30 11.72 10.47
CA PHE A 95 -11.64 11.75 9.90
C PHE A 95 -12.63 12.42 10.85
N ALA A 96 -12.72 11.94 12.10
CA ALA A 96 -13.60 12.48 13.11
C ALA A 96 -13.31 13.97 13.38
N MET A 97 -12.04 14.34 13.49
CA MET A 97 -11.58 15.72 13.69
C MET A 97 -12.06 16.67 12.61
N SER A 98 -12.24 16.18 11.38
CA SER A 98 -12.71 17.01 10.27
C SER A 98 -14.20 17.33 10.32
N LEU A 99 -15.02 16.54 11.04
CA LEU A 99 -16.48 16.65 10.95
C LEU A 99 -17.05 17.94 11.60
N PRO A 100 -16.68 18.34 12.83
CA PRO A 100 -17.30 19.49 13.48
C PRO A 100 -16.99 20.80 12.73
N MET A 101 -15.73 20.99 12.34
CA MET A 101 -15.32 22.14 11.53
C MET A 101 -16.05 22.18 10.18
N LYS A 102 -16.27 21.02 9.55
CA LYS A 102 -17.03 20.98 8.30
C LYS A 102 -18.51 21.31 8.50
N ALA A 103 -19.15 20.75 9.51
CA ALA A 103 -20.54 21.05 9.82
C ALA A 103 -20.71 22.55 10.10
N LEU A 104 -19.82 23.13 10.88
CA LEU A 104 -19.80 24.56 11.19
C LEU A 104 -19.57 25.41 9.93
N GLY A 105 -18.55 25.10 9.13
CA GLY A 105 -18.28 25.79 7.86
C GLY A 105 -19.47 25.74 6.91
N ALA A 106 -20.16 24.60 6.82
CA ALA A 106 -21.39 24.46 6.03
C ALA A 106 -22.49 25.41 6.53
N VAL A 107 -22.75 25.44 7.84
CA VAL A 107 -23.77 26.31 8.45
C VAL A 107 -23.48 27.78 8.12
N LEU A 108 -22.24 28.23 8.24
CA LEU A 108 -21.86 29.62 7.93
C LEU A 108 -21.94 29.95 6.44
N THR A 109 -21.56 29.00 5.57
CA THR A 109 -21.56 29.14 4.11
C THR A 109 -22.96 29.18 3.51
N PHE A 110 -23.88 28.36 4.02
CA PHE A 110 -25.22 28.23 3.42
C PHE A 110 -26.26 29.14 4.05
N LYS A 111 -25.92 29.87 5.12
CA LYS A 111 -26.87 30.80 5.72
C LYS A 111 -27.09 32.03 4.84
N ALA A 112 -28.36 32.41 4.69
CA ALA A 112 -28.78 33.53 3.87
C ALA A 112 -28.27 34.86 4.44
N ASP A 113 -28.46 35.06 5.75
CA ASP A 113 -28.09 36.27 6.47
C ASP A 113 -26.86 36.09 7.36
N SER A 114 -26.24 37.21 7.76
CA SER A 114 -25.16 37.19 8.75
C SER A 114 -25.69 36.70 10.11
N MET A 115 -24.95 35.80 10.74
CA MET A 115 -25.18 35.30 12.11
C MET A 115 -24.64 36.24 13.17
N TYR A 116 -23.63 37.04 12.81
CA TYR A 116 -22.86 37.85 13.75
C TYR A 116 -23.18 39.33 13.54
N GLN A 117 -23.38 40.05 14.64
CA GLN A 117 -23.64 41.49 14.62
C GLN A 117 -22.40 42.26 14.16
N PHE A 118 -21.20 41.75 14.45
CA PHE A 118 -19.96 42.39 14.04
C PHE A 118 -19.90 42.65 12.52
N TYR A 119 -20.25 41.68 11.68
CA TYR A 119 -20.24 41.88 10.22
C TYR A 119 -21.23 42.95 9.76
N ALA A 120 -22.33 43.18 10.48
CA ALA A 120 -23.26 44.26 10.17
C ALA A 120 -22.67 45.63 10.54
N ALA A 121 -21.93 45.72 11.65
CA ALA A 121 -21.31 46.94 12.16
C ALA A 121 -19.99 47.30 11.46
N ALA A 122 -19.29 46.33 10.88
CA ALA A 122 -17.96 46.51 10.31
C ALA A 122 -17.94 47.42 9.07
N PRO A 123 -16.90 48.27 8.90
CA PRO A 123 -16.66 49.00 7.66
C PRO A 123 -16.43 48.08 6.47
N ARG A 124 -17.01 48.42 5.31
CA ARG A 124 -16.96 47.58 4.09
C ARG A 124 -15.71 47.90 3.28
N VAL A 125 -14.59 47.26 3.60
CA VAL A 125 -13.30 47.51 2.94
C VAL A 125 -13.23 46.88 1.54
N TRP A 126 -13.87 45.73 1.32
CA TRP A 126 -13.82 44.95 0.08
C TRP A 126 -15.12 44.98 -0.74
N GLY A 127 -16.07 45.84 -0.37
CA GLY A 127 -17.39 45.90 -1.01
C GLY A 127 -18.28 44.67 -0.79
N LEU A 128 -17.88 43.75 0.10
CA LEU A 128 -18.67 42.57 0.45
C LEU A 128 -19.85 42.95 1.35
N THR A 129 -20.99 42.30 1.12
CA THR A 129 -22.10 42.35 2.07
C THR A 129 -21.74 41.53 3.33
N PRO A 130 -22.33 41.83 4.51
CA PRO A 130 -22.08 41.06 5.73
C PRO A 130 -22.28 39.55 5.55
N ALA A 131 -23.35 39.16 4.85
CA ALA A 131 -23.59 37.77 4.52
C ALA A 131 -22.56 37.22 3.53
N GLY A 132 -22.15 38.00 2.52
CA GLY A 132 -21.12 37.57 1.56
C GLY A 132 -19.77 37.28 2.22
N ASP A 133 -19.35 38.15 3.15
CA ASP A 133 -18.10 37.99 3.90
C ASP A 133 -18.15 36.76 4.83
N GLN A 134 -19.24 36.57 5.57
CA GLN A 134 -19.43 35.36 6.38
C GLN A 134 -19.37 34.07 5.53
N ARG A 135 -20.00 34.05 4.36
CA ARG A 135 -19.98 32.87 3.48
C ARG A 135 -18.57 32.55 2.99
N LEU A 136 -17.80 33.59 2.65
CA LEU A 136 -16.38 33.43 2.30
C LEU A 136 -15.59 32.88 3.49
N GLY A 137 -15.82 33.41 4.70
CA GLY A 137 -15.23 32.89 5.93
C GLY A 137 -15.55 31.42 6.16
N GLY A 138 -16.81 31.01 5.98
CA GLY A 138 -17.25 29.61 6.08
C GLY A 138 -16.55 28.69 5.07
N LEU A 139 -16.38 29.14 3.82
CA LEU A 139 -15.65 28.41 2.79
C LEU A 139 -14.15 28.28 3.11
N LEU A 140 -13.53 29.34 3.60
CA LEU A 140 -12.12 29.33 3.99
C LEU A 140 -11.87 28.51 5.26
N MET A 141 -12.85 28.40 6.14
CA MET A 141 -12.73 27.64 7.38
C MET A 141 -12.51 26.14 7.13
N TRP A 142 -13.33 25.53 6.27
CA TRP A 142 -13.34 24.06 6.12
C TRP A 142 -12.58 23.51 4.90
N LEU A 143 -12.42 24.25 3.80
CA LEU A 143 -11.80 23.72 2.57
C LEU A 143 -10.29 23.52 2.73
N PRO A 144 -9.49 24.54 3.11
CA PRO A 144 -8.04 24.40 3.23
C PRO A 144 -7.66 23.41 4.33
N ALA A 145 -8.29 23.53 5.50
CA ALA A 145 -8.06 22.63 6.62
C ALA A 145 -8.52 21.20 6.30
N GLY A 146 -9.61 21.05 5.54
CA GLY A 146 -10.07 19.76 5.01
C GLY A 146 -9.00 19.09 4.14
N LEU A 147 -8.39 19.81 3.21
CA LEU A 147 -7.33 19.25 2.35
C LEU A 147 -6.14 18.73 3.18
N VAL A 148 -5.72 19.47 4.20
CA VAL A 148 -4.62 19.06 5.08
C VAL A 148 -4.97 17.79 5.86
N LEU A 149 -6.12 17.77 6.53
CA LEU A 149 -6.53 16.61 7.36
C LEU A 149 -6.73 15.35 6.50
N TRP A 150 -7.34 15.49 5.32
CA TRP A 150 -7.58 14.36 4.42
C TRP A 150 -6.28 13.86 3.76
N GLY A 151 -5.33 14.74 3.46
CA GLY A 151 -3.99 14.35 3.02
C GLY A 151 -3.23 13.53 4.08
N LEU A 152 -3.32 13.94 5.35
CA LEU A 152 -2.73 13.19 6.46
C LEU A 152 -3.47 11.87 6.73
N ALA A 153 -4.80 11.85 6.58
CA ALA A 153 -5.59 10.63 6.69
C ALA A 153 -5.21 9.63 5.59
N ALA A 154 -5.03 10.09 4.34
CA ALA A 154 -4.55 9.25 3.25
C ALA A 154 -3.15 8.69 3.55
N ARG A 155 -2.22 9.52 4.06
CA ARG A 155 -0.90 9.05 4.52
C ARG A 155 -1.03 7.97 5.60
N ALA A 156 -1.86 8.20 6.62
CA ALA A 156 -2.07 7.25 7.71
C ALA A 156 -2.66 5.93 7.19
N PHE A 157 -3.63 5.99 6.27
CA PHE A 157 -4.21 4.84 5.60
C PHE A 157 -3.16 3.99 4.88
N PHE A 158 -2.32 4.61 4.03
CA PHE A 158 -1.27 3.86 3.32
C PHE A 158 -0.27 3.23 4.31
N ARG A 159 0.15 3.97 5.34
CA ARG A 159 1.05 3.45 6.37
C ARG A 159 0.46 2.26 7.13
N TRP A 160 -0.79 2.38 7.56
CA TRP A 160 -1.54 1.31 8.19
C TRP A 160 -1.63 0.07 7.29
N PHE A 161 -2.01 0.28 6.02
CA PHE A 161 -2.15 -0.79 5.02
C PHE A 161 -0.84 -1.55 4.77
N TYR A 162 0.31 -0.86 4.74
CA TYR A 162 1.62 -1.51 4.59
C TYR A 162 2.07 -2.26 5.86
N GLU A 163 1.75 -1.76 7.05
CA GLU A 163 2.11 -2.41 8.31
C GLU A 163 1.31 -3.69 8.55
N GLU A 164 0.02 -3.70 8.19
CA GLU A 164 -0.85 -4.88 8.36
C GLU A 164 -0.53 -6.03 7.41
N ARG A 165 0.13 -5.74 6.28
CA ARG A 165 0.64 -6.79 5.37
C ARG A 165 1.80 -7.59 5.95
N GLY A 166 2.40 -7.15 7.08
CA GLY A 166 3.45 -7.83 7.82
C GLY A 166 4.72 -8.15 7.01
N PRO A 167 5.84 -8.50 7.66
CA PRO A 167 6.88 -9.26 6.98
C PRO A 167 6.28 -10.61 6.56
N ARG A 168 6.38 -10.99 5.27
CA ARG A 168 6.05 -12.38 4.86
C ARG A 168 6.83 -13.34 5.77
N PRO A 169 6.20 -14.37 6.37
CA PRO A 169 6.93 -15.32 7.19
C PRO A 169 8.12 -15.86 6.40
N ARG A 170 9.34 -15.62 6.90
CA ARG A 170 10.52 -16.32 6.38
C ARG A 170 10.26 -17.81 6.62
N PRO A 171 10.44 -18.69 5.62
CA PRO A 171 10.37 -20.12 5.87
C PRO A 171 11.38 -20.45 6.98
N SER A 172 10.88 -20.76 8.17
CA SER A 172 11.69 -21.28 9.26
C SER A 172 11.95 -22.74 8.95
N THR A 173 13.15 -23.07 8.50
CA THR A 173 13.64 -24.45 8.45
C THR A 173 15.14 -24.37 8.72
N PRO A 174 15.70 -25.17 9.64
CA PRO A 174 15.36 -26.58 9.77
C PRO A 174 15.25 -27.15 11.19
N GLY A 175 14.07 -27.69 11.50
CA GLY A 175 13.86 -28.76 12.48
C GLY A 175 13.56 -30.10 11.82
N VAL A 176 14.03 -30.34 10.59
CA VAL A 176 13.81 -31.61 9.85
C VAL A 176 15.08 -32.49 9.80
N ALA A 177 16.18 -32.04 10.42
CA ALA A 177 17.45 -32.76 10.41
C ALA A 177 17.50 -34.02 11.32
N VAL A 178 16.43 -34.39 12.03
CA VAL A 178 16.47 -35.51 13.00
C VAL A 178 15.81 -36.80 12.48
N LEU A 179 14.94 -36.75 11.45
CA LEU A 179 14.30 -37.97 10.92
C LEU A 179 15.05 -38.66 9.77
N ALA A 180 16.04 -38.00 9.15
CA ALA A 180 16.81 -38.59 8.04
C ALA A 180 17.94 -39.53 8.50
N LEU A 181 18.26 -39.61 9.79
CA LEU A 181 19.36 -40.44 10.30
C LEU A 181 18.99 -41.89 10.62
N ILE A 182 17.70 -42.28 10.53
CA ILE A 182 17.24 -43.65 10.85
C ILE A 182 17.12 -44.54 9.59
N PHE A 183 17.04 -43.96 8.38
CA PHE A 183 16.87 -44.73 7.14
C PHE A 183 18.17 -45.07 6.39
N ALA A 184 19.34 -44.73 6.95
CA ALA A 184 20.63 -44.91 6.28
C ALA A 184 21.40 -46.21 6.66
N LEU A 185 20.79 -47.17 7.37
CA LEU A 185 21.49 -48.38 7.83
C LEU A 185 20.83 -49.73 7.51
N THR A 186 19.83 -49.79 6.65
CA THR A 186 19.26 -51.08 6.22
C THR A 186 18.98 -51.12 4.73
N GLY A 187 19.77 -51.94 4.04
CA GLY A 187 19.30 -52.62 2.83
C GLY A 187 20.13 -52.41 1.58
N CYS A 188 21.36 -52.94 1.56
CA CYS A 188 21.85 -53.53 0.32
C CYS A 188 21.13 -54.87 0.10
N GLN A 189 20.33 -55.00 -0.97
CA GLN A 189 20.46 -56.17 -1.85
C GLN A 189 19.78 -55.92 -3.20
N GLN A 190 20.57 -56.06 -4.25
CA GLN A 190 20.17 -56.05 -5.65
C GLN A 190 19.33 -57.30 -5.96
N SER A 191 18.24 -57.12 -6.69
CA SER A 191 17.62 -58.18 -7.48
C SER A 191 17.79 -57.81 -8.95
N THR A 192 18.60 -58.62 -9.63
CA THR A 192 18.76 -58.62 -11.09
C THR A 192 17.62 -59.41 -11.73
N GLY A 193 16.88 -58.78 -12.65
CA GLY A 193 15.93 -59.45 -13.53
C GLY A 193 15.92 -58.76 -14.89
N SER A 194 16.56 -59.41 -15.86
CA SER A 194 16.81 -58.94 -17.22
C SER A 194 15.60 -59.17 -18.13
N THR A 195 15.17 -58.14 -18.85
CA THR A 195 14.63 -58.24 -20.21
C THR A 195 15.09 -57.03 -21.03
N ALA A 196 15.83 -57.29 -22.10
CA ALA A 196 16.17 -56.35 -23.17
C ALA A 196 15.47 -56.83 -24.47
N PRO A 197 15.48 -56.09 -25.60
CA PRO A 197 15.58 -54.64 -25.79
C PRO A 197 14.52 -54.11 -26.78
N THR A 198 14.12 -52.84 -26.67
CA THR A 198 13.77 -52.06 -27.86
C THR A 198 14.47 -50.74 -27.75
N ALA A 199 15.36 -50.46 -28.69
CA ALA A 199 16.07 -49.20 -28.80
C ALA A 199 15.05 -48.05 -28.78
N ALA A 200 15.03 -47.30 -27.67
CA ALA A 200 14.28 -46.06 -27.61
C ALA A 200 14.96 -45.07 -28.57
N PRO A 201 14.18 -44.33 -29.38
CA PRO A 201 14.75 -43.43 -30.37
C PRO A 201 15.59 -42.38 -29.66
N LYS A 202 16.74 -42.08 -30.26
CA LYS A 202 17.55 -40.88 -29.96
C LYS A 202 16.57 -39.72 -29.71
N PRO A 203 16.66 -38.97 -28.59
CA PRO A 203 15.81 -37.80 -28.39
C PRO A 203 15.92 -36.94 -29.63
N ALA A 204 14.78 -36.70 -30.28
CA ALA A 204 14.73 -35.80 -31.42
C ALA A 204 15.26 -34.45 -30.92
N GLU A 205 16.35 -34.02 -31.53
CA GLU A 205 16.88 -32.67 -31.39
C GLU A 205 15.71 -31.72 -31.70
N PRO A 206 15.35 -30.79 -30.78
CA PRO A 206 14.23 -29.90 -31.03
C PRO A 206 14.54 -29.11 -32.30
N GLN A 207 13.66 -29.19 -33.31
CA GLN A 207 13.84 -28.42 -34.54
C GLN A 207 14.04 -26.94 -34.19
N PRO A 208 15.05 -26.27 -34.77
CA PRO A 208 15.25 -24.84 -34.58
C PRO A 208 14.07 -24.10 -35.21
N ASN A 209 13.33 -23.38 -34.37
CA ASN A 209 12.13 -22.64 -34.75
C ASN A 209 12.47 -21.14 -34.69
N PRO A 210 12.15 -20.34 -35.73
CA PRO A 210 12.54 -18.93 -35.86
C PRO A 210 12.29 -18.03 -34.63
N GLU A 211 11.30 -18.37 -33.78
CA GLU A 211 10.97 -17.61 -32.57
C GLU A 211 11.86 -17.93 -31.36
N THR A 212 12.45 -19.12 -31.31
CA THR A 212 13.48 -19.46 -30.30
C THR A 212 14.83 -18.85 -30.68
N GLU A 213 15.07 -18.63 -31.98
CA GLU A 213 16.22 -17.87 -32.49
C GLU A 213 16.06 -16.34 -32.35
N SER A 214 14.82 -15.84 -32.24
CA SER A 214 14.53 -14.41 -32.02
C SER A 214 14.45 -14.00 -30.54
N ALA A 215 14.41 -14.98 -29.62
CA ALA A 215 14.45 -14.74 -28.19
C ALA A 215 15.86 -14.30 -27.75
N GLY A 216 15.93 -13.25 -26.92
CA GLY A 216 17.20 -12.79 -26.32
C GLY A 216 17.68 -13.69 -25.20
N TYR A 217 16.71 -14.25 -24.48
CA TYR A 217 16.98 -15.09 -23.34
C TYR A 217 15.97 -16.23 -23.28
N VAL A 218 16.50 -17.44 -23.08
CA VAL A 218 15.72 -18.66 -22.89
C VAL A 218 16.08 -19.23 -21.53
N SER A 219 15.11 -19.32 -20.63
CA SER A 219 15.35 -19.89 -19.30
C SER A 219 15.60 -21.42 -19.41
N PRO A 220 16.37 -22.02 -18.48
CA PRO A 220 16.43 -23.47 -18.37
C PRO A 220 15.05 -24.04 -18.04
N TRP A 221 14.82 -25.30 -18.41
CA TRP A 221 13.63 -26.03 -18.01
C TRP A 221 13.57 -26.20 -16.50
N ARG A 222 12.41 -25.91 -15.91
CA ARG A 222 12.10 -26.25 -14.51
C ARG A 222 10.88 -27.13 -14.44
N PHE A 223 10.91 -28.05 -13.49
CA PHE A 223 9.73 -28.81 -13.12
C PHE A 223 8.78 -27.94 -12.30
N SER A 224 7.48 -28.10 -12.53
CA SER A 224 6.45 -27.49 -11.70
C SER A 224 6.44 -28.12 -10.29
N SER A 225 5.82 -27.46 -9.31
CA SER A 225 5.77 -27.94 -7.93
C SER A 225 5.09 -29.30 -7.78
N SER A 226 4.17 -29.65 -8.69
CA SER A 226 3.56 -30.97 -8.76
C SER A 226 4.47 -32.05 -9.38
N GLY A 227 5.57 -31.65 -10.02
CA GLY A 227 6.48 -32.50 -10.77
C GLY A 227 5.92 -33.04 -12.10
N LYS A 228 4.70 -32.64 -12.48
CA LYS A 228 3.99 -33.16 -13.66
C LYS A 228 4.31 -32.41 -14.95
N HIS A 229 4.76 -31.16 -14.83
CA HIS A 229 4.98 -30.28 -15.97
C HIS A 229 6.41 -29.74 -16.00
N LYS A 230 6.90 -29.46 -17.20
CA LYS A 230 8.12 -28.72 -17.47
C LYS A 230 7.74 -27.35 -18.00
N VAL A 231 8.32 -26.30 -17.42
CA VAL A 231 8.06 -24.91 -17.77
C VAL A 231 9.37 -24.22 -18.11
N ARG A 232 9.36 -23.41 -19.16
CA ARG A 232 10.42 -22.43 -19.44
C ARG A 232 9.84 -21.14 -19.98
N PHE A 233 10.64 -20.09 -19.95
CA PHE A 233 10.25 -18.76 -20.39
C PHE A 233 11.24 -18.23 -21.42
N LEU A 234 10.71 -17.48 -22.38
CA LEU A 234 11.46 -16.84 -23.44
C LEU A 234 11.18 -15.34 -23.39
N LEU A 235 12.25 -14.55 -23.34
CA LEU A 235 12.21 -13.10 -23.38
C LEU A 235 12.66 -12.58 -24.75
N PRO A 236 12.12 -11.44 -25.21
CA PRO A 236 12.54 -10.84 -26.48
C PRO A 236 14.01 -10.40 -26.44
N LYS A 237 14.64 -10.27 -27.62
CA LYS A 237 16.07 -9.91 -27.75
C LYS A 237 16.47 -8.60 -27.11
N LYS A 238 15.58 -7.62 -27.18
CA LYS A 238 15.73 -6.33 -26.51
C LYS A 238 14.61 -6.23 -25.50
N VAL A 239 14.97 -6.00 -24.25
CA VAL A 239 14.01 -5.80 -23.16
C VAL A 239 14.09 -4.33 -22.76
N PRO A 240 13.25 -3.45 -23.34
CA PRO A 240 13.27 -2.02 -23.04
C PRO A 240 12.85 -1.73 -21.60
N LEU A 241 13.48 -0.73 -20.99
CA LEU A 241 13.13 -0.26 -19.65
C LEU A 241 11.79 0.51 -19.69
N ASN A 242 10.86 0.13 -18.82
CA ASN A 242 9.56 0.79 -18.63
C ASN A 242 8.60 0.73 -19.85
N GLU A 243 8.85 -0.18 -20.79
CA GLU A 243 7.93 -0.48 -21.90
C GLU A 243 7.27 -1.85 -21.72
N LEU A 244 6.16 -2.07 -22.41
CA LEU A 244 5.46 -3.34 -22.39
C LEU A 244 6.21 -4.36 -23.26
N ILE A 245 6.52 -5.51 -22.68
CA ILE A 245 7.10 -6.66 -23.36
C ILE A 245 6.09 -7.79 -23.48
N GLU A 246 6.24 -8.61 -24.51
CA GLU A 246 5.40 -9.79 -24.76
C GLU A 246 6.22 -11.08 -24.61
N PRO A 247 6.39 -11.61 -23.39
CA PRO A 247 7.16 -12.83 -23.22
C PRO A 247 6.35 -14.08 -23.53
N ILE A 248 7.06 -15.17 -23.80
CA ILE A 248 6.46 -16.47 -24.12
C ILE A 248 6.76 -17.46 -22.99
N VAL A 249 5.72 -18.06 -22.41
CA VAL A 249 5.84 -19.20 -21.50
C VAL A 249 5.61 -20.49 -22.29
N GLU A 250 6.51 -21.44 -22.19
CA GLU A 250 6.32 -22.78 -22.75
C GLU A 250 6.11 -23.81 -21.64
N VAL A 251 5.02 -24.57 -21.75
CA VAL A 251 4.56 -25.56 -20.77
C VAL A 251 4.34 -26.88 -21.48
N THR A 252 5.09 -27.90 -21.06
CA THR A 252 4.98 -29.26 -21.59
C THR A 252 4.82 -30.28 -20.46
N ASP A 253 4.27 -31.44 -20.79
CA ASP A 253 4.31 -32.59 -19.89
C ASP A 253 5.73 -33.19 -19.83
N LEU A 254 5.91 -34.25 -19.04
CA LEU A 254 7.22 -34.89 -18.91
C LEU A 254 7.72 -35.52 -20.22
N GLN A 255 6.80 -35.87 -21.13
CA GLN A 255 7.01 -36.49 -22.43
C GLN A 255 7.20 -35.46 -23.56
N GLY A 256 7.03 -34.17 -23.28
CA GLY A 256 7.19 -33.07 -24.23
C GLY A 256 5.91 -32.66 -24.96
N ASN A 257 4.74 -33.19 -24.60
CA ASN A 257 3.47 -32.79 -25.21
C ASN A 257 2.93 -31.48 -24.59
N PRO A 258 2.22 -30.65 -25.36
CA PRO A 258 1.52 -29.47 -24.87
C PRO A 258 0.51 -29.79 -23.75
N VAL A 259 0.55 -29.00 -22.67
CA VAL A 259 -0.35 -29.18 -21.53
C VAL A 259 -1.62 -28.35 -21.71
N LYS A 260 -2.78 -28.92 -21.42
CA LYS A 260 -4.04 -28.16 -21.28
C LYS A 260 -4.14 -27.64 -19.85
N SER A 261 -4.29 -26.33 -19.67
CA SER A 261 -4.49 -25.75 -18.34
C SER A 261 -5.54 -24.65 -18.37
N THR A 262 -6.44 -24.69 -17.40
CA THR A 262 -7.54 -23.72 -17.21
C THR A 262 -7.09 -22.41 -16.56
N LEU A 263 -5.87 -22.36 -16.03
CA LEU A 263 -5.38 -21.19 -15.29
C LEU A 263 -3.87 -21.10 -15.44
N ILE A 264 -3.42 -20.43 -16.50
CA ILE A 264 -2.00 -20.06 -16.68
C ILE A 264 -1.88 -18.58 -16.39
N LYS A 265 -1.32 -18.26 -15.22
CA LYS A 265 -0.97 -16.90 -14.83
C LYS A 265 0.54 -16.81 -14.77
N ALA A 266 1.11 -15.75 -15.32
CA ALA A 266 2.54 -15.49 -15.28
C ALA A 266 2.76 -14.12 -14.66
N ASP A 267 3.33 -14.02 -13.48
CA ASP A 267 3.65 -12.74 -12.83
C ASP A 267 5.17 -12.57 -12.73
N ALA A 268 5.62 -11.33 -12.59
CA ALA A 268 7.01 -10.97 -12.34
C ALA A 268 7.05 -9.98 -11.17
N THR A 269 7.76 -10.35 -10.11
CA THR A 269 7.97 -9.48 -8.95
C THR A 269 9.44 -9.21 -8.73
N MET A 270 9.78 -8.01 -8.27
CA MET A 270 11.13 -7.69 -7.84
C MET A 270 11.17 -7.80 -6.31
N PRO A 271 11.73 -8.88 -5.74
CA PRO A 271 11.65 -9.13 -4.30
C PRO A 271 12.25 -8.00 -3.45
N GLU A 272 13.29 -7.33 -3.97
CA GLU A 272 14.02 -6.27 -3.28
C GLU A 272 13.20 -4.99 -3.07
N HIS A 273 12.22 -4.72 -3.95
CA HIS A 273 11.42 -3.50 -3.90
C HIS A 273 9.96 -3.74 -3.47
N GLY A 274 9.59 -4.97 -3.14
CA GLY A 274 8.29 -5.31 -2.56
C GLY A 274 7.07 -5.06 -3.46
N HIS A 275 7.29 -4.78 -4.76
CA HIS A 275 6.24 -4.57 -5.76
C HIS A 275 6.44 -5.49 -6.97
N GLY A 276 5.33 -5.96 -7.56
CA GLY A 276 5.31 -6.65 -8.84
C GLY A 276 5.00 -5.71 -10.00
N MET A 277 4.66 -6.27 -11.14
CA MET A 277 4.20 -5.47 -12.27
C MET A 277 2.90 -4.72 -11.94
N MET A 278 2.73 -3.51 -12.49
CA MET A 278 1.50 -2.72 -12.30
C MET A 278 0.33 -3.20 -13.18
N THR A 279 0.61 -4.12 -14.09
CA THR A 279 -0.29 -4.57 -15.16
C THR A 279 -0.64 -6.03 -14.93
N GLN A 280 -1.93 -6.38 -15.02
CA GLN A 280 -2.37 -7.77 -14.97
C GLN A 280 -1.91 -8.47 -16.25
N SER A 281 -0.89 -9.31 -16.13
CA SER A 281 -0.43 -10.19 -17.19
C SER A 281 -1.57 -11.12 -17.63
N ARG A 282 -1.90 -11.14 -18.93
CA ARG A 282 -2.87 -12.09 -19.49
C ARG A 282 -2.28 -12.80 -20.71
N PRO A 283 -2.56 -14.09 -20.90
CA PRO A 283 -2.17 -14.78 -22.10
C PRO A 283 -3.00 -14.25 -23.28
N LYS A 284 -2.34 -13.62 -24.26
CA LYS A 284 -2.94 -13.02 -25.46
C LYS A 284 -3.66 -14.05 -26.34
N ASN A 285 -3.16 -15.29 -26.33
CA ASN A 285 -3.67 -16.38 -27.15
C ASN A 285 -4.81 -17.16 -26.46
N CYS A 286 -5.42 -16.59 -25.42
CA CYS A 286 -6.52 -17.19 -24.67
C CYS A 286 -7.73 -16.26 -24.55
N ALA A 287 -8.93 -16.80 -24.74
CA ALA A 287 -10.17 -16.10 -24.42
C ALA A 287 -10.34 -15.98 -22.90
N ALA A 288 -10.89 -14.85 -22.44
CA ALA A 288 -10.88 -14.43 -21.03
C ALA A 288 -11.61 -15.36 -20.03
N GLU A 289 -12.34 -16.38 -20.49
CA GLU A 289 -13.24 -17.19 -19.64
C GLU A 289 -13.26 -18.70 -19.98
N SER A 290 -12.30 -19.21 -20.77
CA SER A 290 -12.25 -20.64 -21.13
C SER A 290 -10.85 -21.27 -21.03
N GLU A 291 -10.83 -22.60 -21.00
CA GLU A 291 -9.63 -23.43 -20.89
C GLU A 291 -8.59 -23.07 -21.97
N CYS A 292 -7.45 -22.52 -21.55
CA CYS A 292 -6.35 -22.09 -22.40
C CYS A 292 -5.63 -23.29 -23.03
N GLN A 293 -5.98 -23.65 -24.26
CA GLN A 293 -5.28 -24.68 -25.02
C GLN A 293 -4.43 -24.07 -26.14
N SER A 294 -3.11 -24.04 -25.96
CA SER A 294 -2.18 -23.75 -27.04
C SER A 294 -1.81 -25.04 -27.78
N PRO A 295 -1.95 -25.14 -29.12
CA PRO A 295 -1.56 -26.31 -29.89
C PRO A 295 -0.06 -26.66 -29.76
N THR A 296 0.77 -25.67 -29.40
CA THR A 296 2.23 -25.78 -29.28
C THR A 296 2.71 -25.82 -27.84
N GLY A 297 1.81 -25.70 -26.85
CA GLY A 297 2.18 -25.59 -25.43
C GLY A 297 2.81 -24.25 -25.06
N ARG A 298 2.74 -23.26 -25.96
CA ARG A 298 3.32 -21.92 -25.78
C ARG A 298 2.24 -20.87 -25.58
N TYR A 299 2.45 -19.99 -24.62
CA TYR A 299 1.53 -18.96 -24.20
C TYR A 299 2.23 -17.60 -24.23
N THR A 300 1.81 -16.73 -25.14
CA THR A 300 2.30 -15.35 -25.22
C THR A 300 1.54 -14.50 -24.21
N PHE A 301 2.27 -13.80 -23.35
CA PHE A 301 1.67 -12.90 -22.37
C PHE A 301 1.80 -11.45 -22.82
N GLU A 302 0.77 -10.65 -22.57
CA GLU A 302 0.83 -9.20 -22.65
C GLU A 302 0.82 -8.57 -21.26
N GLY A 303 1.22 -7.31 -21.14
CA GLY A 303 1.18 -6.59 -19.87
C GLY A 303 2.42 -6.78 -19.00
N PHE A 304 3.54 -7.29 -19.51
CA PHE A 304 4.78 -7.33 -18.74
C PHE A 304 5.52 -6.00 -18.87
N ARG A 305 5.86 -5.34 -17.75
CA ARG A 305 6.64 -4.09 -17.76
C ARG A 305 7.73 -4.12 -16.70
N LEU A 306 8.99 -4.17 -17.12
CA LEU A 306 10.15 -4.10 -16.23
C LEU A 306 10.55 -2.64 -16.06
N HIS A 307 10.26 -2.04 -14.91
CA HIS A 307 10.49 -0.61 -14.67
C HIS A 307 11.86 -0.28 -14.09
N MET A 308 12.63 -1.29 -13.65
CA MET A 308 13.97 -1.12 -13.10
C MET A 308 14.87 -2.32 -13.46
N PRO A 309 16.19 -2.09 -13.68
CA PRO A 309 17.18 -3.16 -13.73
C PRO A 309 17.24 -3.93 -12.40
N GLY A 310 17.67 -5.19 -12.44
CA GLY A 310 17.93 -6.01 -11.25
C GLY A 310 17.25 -7.38 -11.29
N ASN A 311 17.15 -8.01 -10.11
CA ASN A 311 16.64 -9.38 -9.98
C ASN A 311 15.11 -9.45 -9.97
N TRP A 312 14.56 -10.02 -11.03
CA TRP A 312 13.13 -10.31 -11.17
C TRP A 312 12.84 -11.78 -10.89
N LEU A 313 11.80 -12.03 -10.11
CA LEU A 313 11.24 -13.34 -9.84
C LEU A 313 9.98 -13.52 -10.69
N PHE A 314 10.08 -14.37 -11.69
CA PHE A 314 8.95 -14.74 -12.52
C PHE A 314 8.30 -16.01 -11.97
N GLN A 315 6.98 -16.01 -11.91
CA GLN A 315 6.19 -17.09 -11.36
C GLN A 315 5.07 -17.44 -12.34
N VAL A 316 4.99 -18.71 -12.73
CA VAL A 316 3.87 -19.25 -13.50
C VAL A 316 3.05 -20.19 -12.63
N GLU A 317 1.76 -19.89 -12.49
CA GLU A 317 0.77 -20.74 -11.86
C GLU A 317 0.06 -21.56 -12.95
N LEU A 318 0.00 -22.88 -12.76
CA LEU A 318 -0.63 -23.89 -13.62
C LEU A 318 -1.80 -24.52 -12.84
N GLY A 319 -2.80 -23.72 -12.44
CA GLY A 319 -3.89 -24.15 -11.57
C GLY A 319 -3.68 -23.84 -10.08
N LYS A 320 -4.57 -24.34 -9.21
CA LYS A 320 -4.63 -23.95 -7.79
C LYS A 320 -3.43 -24.39 -6.94
N ASP A 321 -2.76 -25.49 -7.31
CA ASP A 321 -1.71 -26.12 -6.50
C ASP A 321 -0.46 -26.51 -7.30
N ASP A 322 -0.29 -25.95 -8.50
CA ASP A 322 0.88 -26.23 -9.34
C ASP A 322 1.51 -24.93 -9.85
N GLN A 323 2.80 -24.73 -9.57
CA GLN A 323 3.50 -23.51 -9.93
C GLN A 323 4.97 -23.78 -10.26
N ALA A 324 5.54 -22.94 -11.12
CA ALA A 324 6.95 -22.91 -11.44
C ALA A 324 7.48 -21.49 -11.24
N THR A 325 8.68 -21.35 -10.69
CA THR A 325 9.26 -20.03 -10.38
C THR A 325 10.73 -19.99 -10.79
N TRP A 326 11.16 -18.86 -11.37
CA TRP A 326 12.54 -18.61 -11.75
C TRP A 326 12.97 -17.20 -11.39
N ARG A 327 14.27 -17.05 -11.15
CA ARG A 327 14.92 -15.74 -11.04
C ARG A 327 15.56 -15.42 -12.37
N TYR A 328 15.39 -14.19 -12.80
CA TYR A 328 16.03 -13.60 -13.97
C TYR A 328 16.61 -12.26 -13.57
N GLU A 329 17.90 -12.08 -13.81
CA GLU A 329 18.55 -10.80 -13.64
C GLU A 329 18.37 -9.99 -14.92
N PHE A 330 17.64 -8.89 -14.82
CA PHE A 330 17.38 -7.99 -15.93
C PHE A 330 18.42 -6.87 -15.94
N GLU A 331 19.20 -6.82 -17.01
CA GLU A 331 20.08 -5.71 -17.32
C GLU A 331 19.58 -5.07 -18.63
N PRO A 332 19.22 -3.78 -18.65
CA PRO A 332 18.71 -3.13 -19.84
C PRO A 332 19.83 -2.95 -20.86
N ASP A 333 19.55 -3.29 -22.12
CA ASP A 333 20.40 -2.89 -23.23
C ASP A 333 20.26 -1.37 -23.41
N PHE A 334 21.30 -0.60 -23.07
CA PHE A 334 21.38 0.84 -23.30
C PHE A 334 21.71 1.19 -24.75
#